data_AF-A0A7X0SB87-F1
#
_entry.id   AF-A0A7X0SB87-F1
#
_cell.length_a   1.000
_cell.length_b   1.000
_cell.length_c   1.000
_cell.angle_alpha   90.00
_cell.angle_beta   90.00
_cell.angle_gamma   90.00
#
_symmetry.space_group_name_H-M   'P 1'
#
loop_
_entity.id
_entity.type
_entity.pdbx_description
1 polymer ?
#
loop_
_entity_poly.entity_id
_entity_poly.type
_entity_poly.pdbx_seq_one_letter_code
_entity_poly.pdbx_strand_id
1 'polypeptide(L)'
;MSYKFTFEEKEYDLNEEKLVGFFNDEENEILGIDENKILDMLNNSTEVDFEKTYYKEVCENCLAGKAEKKKVFDYLEYYFYVYSKNGTYVSSNISNEYDGLSFTRLERQKTVDTNYILTIVVCAHCGDFTIEIEKFEL
;
A
#
# COMPACT_ATOMS: atom_id res chain seq x y z
N MET A 1 2.25 -8.60 -12.89
CA MET A 1 3.35 -7.68 -12.51
C MET A 1 3.95 -8.18 -11.20
N SER A 2 5.20 -7.86 -10.85
CA SER A 2 5.70 -8.11 -9.49
C SER A 2 6.64 -7.03 -8.98
N TYR A 3 6.67 -6.82 -7.67
CA TYR A 3 7.61 -5.93 -6.99
C TYR A 3 8.40 -6.72 -5.97
N LYS A 4 9.73 -6.57 -5.97
CA LYS A 4 10.62 -7.27 -5.06
C LYS A 4 11.33 -6.30 -4.12
N PHE A 5 11.43 -6.70 -2.85
CA PHE A 5 12.24 -5.98 -1.88
C PHE A 5 12.90 -6.95 -0.90
N THR A 6 13.94 -6.48 -0.21
CA THR A 6 14.62 -7.24 0.83
C THR A 6 14.45 -6.56 2.17
N PHE A 7 14.05 -7.31 3.19
CA PHE A 7 13.94 -6.84 4.56
C PHE A 7 14.60 -7.85 5.50
N GLU A 8 15.51 -7.41 6.36
CA GLU A 8 16.28 -8.27 7.28
C GLU A 8 16.82 -9.56 6.60
N GLU A 9 17.50 -9.40 5.46
CA GLU A 9 18.10 -10.49 4.65
C GLU A 9 17.11 -11.44 3.95
N LYS A 10 15.80 -11.23 4.09
CA LYS A 10 14.76 -12.00 3.40
C LYS A 10 14.22 -11.24 2.18
N GLU A 11 14.20 -11.91 1.04
CA GLU A 11 13.53 -11.42 -0.18
C GLU A 11 12.02 -11.65 -0.07
N TYR A 12 11.26 -10.64 -0.46
CA TYR A 12 9.80 -10.66 -0.62
C TYR A 12 9.47 -10.36 -2.08
N ASP A 13 8.46 -11.04 -2.61
CA ASP A 13 7.97 -10.89 -3.98
C ASP A 13 6.46 -10.66 -3.93
N LEU A 14 6.06 -9.41 -4.15
CA LEU A 14 4.66 -8.99 -4.21
C LEU A 14 4.15 -9.21 -5.62
N ASN A 15 3.26 -10.18 -5.79
CA ASN A 15 2.66 -10.54 -7.06
C ASN A 15 1.22 -11.05 -6.85
N GLU A 16 0.52 -11.33 -7.94
CA GLU A 16 -0.89 -11.76 -7.91
C GLU A 16 -1.13 -13.04 -7.09
N GLU A 17 -0.20 -14.00 -7.11
CA GLU A 17 -0.35 -15.25 -6.34
C GLU A 17 -0.27 -15.01 -4.82
N LYS A 18 0.38 -13.92 -4.41
CA LYS A 18 0.59 -13.52 -3.02
C LYS A 18 -0.39 -12.46 -2.52
N LEU A 19 -1.21 -11.90 -3.41
CA LEU A 19 -2.21 -10.91 -3.08
C LEU A 19 -3.42 -11.60 -2.44
N VAL A 20 -3.66 -11.31 -1.16
CA VAL A 20 -4.80 -11.84 -0.40
C VAL A 20 -6.05 -11.00 -0.63
N GLY A 21 -5.89 -9.70 -0.79
CA GLY A 21 -7.01 -8.79 -0.99
C GLY A 21 -6.58 -7.39 -1.41
N PHE A 22 -7.43 -6.78 -2.23
CA PHE A 22 -7.39 -5.38 -2.59
C PHE A 22 -8.67 -4.72 -2.07
N PHE A 23 -8.51 -3.81 -1.11
CA PHE A 23 -9.61 -3.13 -0.45
C PHE A 23 -9.57 -1.66 -0.84
N ASN A 24 -10.63 -1.21 -1.53
CA ASN A 24 -10.82 0.20 -1.86
C ASN A 24 -11.68 0.86 -0.77
N ASP A 25 -11.67 2.19 -0.71
CA ASP A 25 -12.46 2.96 0.25
C ASP A 25 -13.95 2.62 0.09
N GLU A 26 -14.62 2.28 1.18
CA GLU A 26 -16.01 1.78 1.13
C GLU A 26 -17.02 2.85 0.68
N GLU A 27 -16.74 4.13 0.96
CA GLU A 27 -17.66 5.24 0.67
C GLU A 27 -17.22 6.08 -0.53
N ASN A 28 -15.91 6.20 -0.76
CA ASN A 28 -15.26 7.10 -1.70
C ASN A 28 -14.31 6.35 -2.63
N GLU A 29 -14.77 5.24 -3.19
CA GLU A 29 -14.01 4.38 -4.10
C GLU A 29 -13.21 5.19 -5.13
N ILE A 30 -11.92 4.89 -5.26
CA ILE A 30 -11.07 5.48 -6.29
C ILE A 30 -11.02 4.61 -7.55
N LEU A 31 -11.35 5.20 -8.70
CA LEU A 31 -11.30 4.56 -10.00
C LEU A 31 -9.92 4.71 -10.68
N GLY A 32 -9.57 3.77 -11.56
CA GLY A 32 -8.38 3.86 -12.40
C GLY A 32 -7.07 3.55 -11.65
N ILE A 33 -7.16 2.85 -10.52
CA ILE A 33 -6.07 2.25 -9.77
C ILE A 33 -6.44 0.81 -9.42
N ASP A 34 -5.49 -0.10 -9.61
CA ASP A 34 -5.60 -1.53 -9.32
C ASP A 34 -4.25 -2.03 -8.79
N GLU A 35 -4.19 -3.31 -8.43
CA GLU A 35 -2.97 -3.94 -7.91
C GLU A 35 -1.80 -3.84 -8.89
N ASN A 36 -2.03 -4.01 -10.19
CA ASN A 36 -0.96 -3.96 -11.20
C ASN A 36 -0.36 -2.56 -11.29
N LYS A 37 -1.20 -1.53 -11.29
CA LYS A 37 -0.77 -0.13 -11.30
C LYS A 37 0.02 0.23 -10.04
N ILE A 38 -0.34 -0.31 -8.88
CA ILE A 38 0.41 -0.09 -7.63
C ILE A 38 1.77 -0.78 -7.70
N LEU A 39 1.83 -2.04 -8.14
CA LEU A 39 3.10 -2.73 -8.32
C LEU A 39 4.00 -2.00 -9.33
N ASP A 40 3.43 -1.42 -10.39
CA ASP A 40 4.16 -0.54 -11.30
C ASP A 40 4.69 0.72 -10.62
N MET A 41 3.91 1.37 -9.76
CA MET A 41 4.38 2.53 -8.99
C MET A 41 5.56 2.18 -8.09
N LEU A 42 5.48 1.04 -7.37
CA LEU A 42 6.57 0.58 -6.51
C LEU A 42 7.85 0.31 -7.30
N ASN A 43 7.75 -0.38 -8.44
CA ASN A 43 8.91 -0.68 -9.30
C ASN A 43 9.58 0.57 -9.89
N ASN A 44 8.81 1.64 -10.07
CA ASN A 44 9.32 2.88 -10.63
C ASN A 44 9.78 3.87 -9.56
N SER A 45 9.48 3.64 -8.28
CA SER A 45 9.83 4.56 -7.20
C SER A 45 11.20 4.25 -6.60
N THR A 46 11.88 5.29 -6.13
CA THR A 46 13.11 5.18 -5.32
C THR A 46 12.85 5.35 -3.82
N GLU A 47 11.60 5.58 -3.41
CA GLU A 47 11.22 5.96 -2.04
C GLU A 47 10.36 4.89 -1.34
N VAL A 48 10.52 3.63 -1.73
CA VAL A 48 9.82 2.51 -1.09
C VAL A 48 10.68 1.95 0.04
N ASP A 49 10.19 2.06 1.27
CA ASP A 49 10.85 1.53 2.46
C ASP A 49 9.83 0.87 3.38
N PHE A 50 9.83 -0.46 3.40
CA PHE A 50 8.91 -1.22 4.26
C PHE A 50 9.41 -1.21 5.69
N GLU A 51 8.55 -0.84 6.61
CA GLU A 51 8.84 -0.84 8.05
C GLU A 51 8.21 -2.04 8.75
N LYS A 52 8.81 -2.46 9.86
CA LYS A 52 8.24 -3.51 10.69
C LYS A 52 7.04 -2.98 11.48
N THR A 53 5.91 -3.67 11.38
CA THR A 53 4.68 -3.36 12.12
C THR A 53 4.11 -4.61 12.82
N TYR A 54 3.08 -4.42 13.63
CA TYR A 54 2.45 -5.49 14.40
C TYR A 54 0.93 -5.38 14.41
N TYR A 55 0.24 -6.45 13.99
CA TYR A 55 -1.21 -6.55 14.02
C TYR A 55 -1.69 -7.55 15.06
N LYS A 56 -2.95 -7.44 15.49
CA LYS A 56 -3.58 -8.40 16.42
C LYS A 56 -4.09 -9.63 15.69
N GLU A 57 -4.43 -9.45 14.42
CA GLU A 57 -4.91 -10.45 13.51
C GLU A 57 -3.74 -11.29 13.02
N VAL A 58 -3.94 -12.61 12.96
CA VAL A 58 -2.94 -13.53 12.44
C VAL A 58 -3.09 -13.61 10.92
N CYS A 59 -1.98 -13.77 10.20
CA CYS A 59 -2.02 -14.10 8.79
C CYS A 59 -2.83 -15.39 8.59
N GLU A 60 -3.96 -15.29 7.89
CA GLU A 60 -4.90 -16.40 7.73
C GLU A 60 -4.32 -17.55 6.90
N ASN A 61 -3.34 -17.27 6.03
CA ASN A 61 -2.73 -18.30 5.20
C ASN A 61 -1.71 -19.15 5.99
N CYS A 62 -0.71 -18.52 6.61
CA CYS A 62 0.37 -19.28 7.26
C CYS A 62 0.14 -19.56 8.75
N LEU A 63 -0.75 -18.81 9.41
CA LEU A 63 -1.07 -18.93 10.83
C LEU A 63 0.15 -18.85 11.77
N ALA A 64 1.26 -18.28 11.29
CA ALA A 64 2.52 -18.19 12.06
C ALA A 64 2.31 -17.44 13.38
N GLY A 65 2.78 -18.01 14.49
CA GLY A 65 2.59 -17.44 15.83
C GLY A 65 1.30 -17.87 16.55
N LYS A 66 0.33 -18.47 15.84
CA LYS A 66 -0.97 -18.85 16.41
C LYS A 66 -0.83 -20.00 17.41
N ALA A 67 -0.05 -21.02 17.07
CA ALA A 67 0.19 -22.17 17.93
C ALA A 67 0.91 -21.76 19.22
N GLU A 68 1.81 -20.78 19.11
CA GLU A 68 2.56 -20.16 20.19
C GLU A 68 1.72 -19.20 21.03
N LYS A 69 0.45 -18.98 20.67
CA LYS A 69 -0.48 -18.04 21.33
C LYS A 69 0.10 -16.63 21.43
N LYS A 70 0.81 -16.19 20.38
CA LYS A 70 1.22 -14.79 20.25
C LYS A 70 -0.01 -13.88 20.33
N LYS A 71 0.17 -12.71 20.96
CA LYS A 71 -0.87 -11.67 21.09
C LYS A 71 -0.85 -10.66 19.96
N VAL A 72 0.29 -10.55 19.29
CA VAL A 72 0.54 -9.69 18.14
C VAL A 72 1.41 -10.46 17.15
N PHE A 73 1.24 -10.19 15.88
CA PHE A 73 1.84 -10.91 14.77
C PHE A 73 2.71 -9.96 13.94
N ASP A 74 3.82 -10.48 13.43
CA ASP A 74 4.84 -9.70 12.74
C ASP A 74 4.45 -9.45 11.27
N TYR A 75 4.45 -8.18 10.87
CA TYR A 75 4.17 -7.74 9.50
C TYR A 75 5.19 -6.69 9.06
N LEU A 76 5.22 -6.44 7.76
CA LEU A 76 5.92 -5.32 7.15
C LEU A 76 4.86 -4.41 6.51
N GLU A 77 5.03 -3.11 6.63
CA GLU A 77 4.07 -2.13 6.14
C GLU A 77 4.78 -1.02 5.39
N TYR A 78 4.18 -0.61 4.28
CA TYR A 78 4.55 0.60 3.58
C TYR A 78 3.27 1.33 3.22
N TYR A 79 3.27 2.65 3.43
CA TYR A 79 2.15 3.48 3.01
C TYR A 79 2.63 4.66 2.17
N PHE A 80 1.77 5.12 1.29
CA PHE A 80 1.99 6.34 0.52
C PHE A 80 0.66 7.02 0.18
N TYR A 81 0.74 8.26 -0.28
CA TYR A 81 -0.42 9.05 -0.62
C TYR A 81 -0.78 8.89 -2.09
N VAL A 82 -2.06 8.65 -2.33
CA VAL A 82 -2.67 8.65 -3.65
C VAL A 82 -3.58 9.86 -3.77
N TYR A 83 -3.54 10.52 -4.91
CA TYR A 83 -4.33 11.71 -5.18
C TYR A 83 -5.31 11.45 -6.31
N SER A 84 -6.56 11.85 -6.10
CA SER A 84 -7.63 11.70 -7.07
C SER A 84 -8.25 13.04 -7.47
N LYS A 85 -8.93 13.04 -8.61
CA LYS A 85 -9.78 14.12 -9.08
C LYS A 85 -11.13 13.53 -9.46
N ASN A 86 -12.21 14.02 -8.83
CA ASN A 86 -13.56 13.52 -9.07
C ASN A 86 -13.64 11.98 -8.94
N GLY A 87 -13.00 11.41 -7.92
CA GLY A 87 -13.00 9.95 -7.68
C GLY A 87 -12.14 9.12 -8.64
N THR A 88 -11.34 9.73 -9.51
CA THR A 88 -10.41 9.02 -10.42
C THR A 88 -8.97 9.32 -10.06
N TYR A 89 -8.13 8.29 -10.01
CA TYR A 89 -6.69 8.41 -9.79
C TYR A 89 -6.02 9.42 -10.73
N VAL A 90 -5.17 10.29 -10.15
CA VAL A 90 -4.34 11.24 -10.90
C VAL A 90 -2.86 10.97 -10.71
N SER A 91 -2.37 10.91 -9.47
CA SER A 91 -0.95 10.74 -9.16
C SER A 91 -0.76 10.19 -7.74
N SER A 92 0.48 9.92 -7.35
CA SER A 92 0.88 9.56 -5.99
C SER A 92 2.15 10.31 -5.60
N ASN A 93 2.44 10.43 -4.30
CA ASN A 93 3.68 11.08 -3.86
C ASN A 93 4.95 10.25 -4.15
N ILE A 94 4.80 9.01 -4.60
CA ILE A 94 5.93 8.11 -4.94
C ILE A 94 6.15 7.99 -6.45
N SER A 95 5.27 8.60 -7.27
CA SER A 95 5.38 8.59 -8.72
C SER A 95 6.55 9.44 -9.20
N ASN A 96 7.33 8.97 -10.18
CA ASN A 96 8.45 9.76 -10.75
C ASN A 96 8.01 11.08 -11.39
N GLU A 97 6.78 11.14 -11.88
CA GLU A 97 6.19 12.36 -12.45
C GLU A 97 5.67 13.32 -11.38
N TYR A 98 5.72 12.94 -10.10
CA TYR A 98 5.33 13.80 -8.99
C TYR A 98 6.33 14.95 -8.85
N ASP A 99 5.81 16.17 -8.91
CA ASP A 99 6.58 17.41 -8.86
C ASP A 99 6.98 17.82 -7.42
N GLY A 100 6.74 16.96 -6.43
CA GLY A 100 7.01 17.23 -5.02
C GLY A 100 6.03 18.22 -4.38
N LEU A 101 4.91 18.56 -5.03
CA LEU A 101 3.94 19.49 -4.48
C LEU A 101 3.00 18.81 -3.47
N SER A 102 3.01 19.30 -2.23
CA SER A 102 2.03 18.90 -1.21
C SER A 102 0.59 18.90 -1.73
N PHE A 103 -0.27 18.01 -1.22
CA PHE A 103 -1.69 17.95 -1.57
C PHE A 103 -2.37 19.32 -1.62
N THR A 104 -2.21 20.16 -0.59
CA THR A 104 -2.80 21.52 -0.53
C THR A 104 -2.43 22.40 -1.73
N ARG A 105 -1.22 22.23 -2.31
CA ARG A 105 -0.80 22.97 -3.49
C ARG A 105 -1.48 22.42 -4.75
N LEU A 106 -1.53 21.10 -4.92
CA LEU A 106 -2.21 20.45 -6.03
C LEU A 106 -3.73 20.76 -6.03
N GLU A 107 -4.35 20.76 -4.85
CA GLU A 107 -5.75 21.12 -4.66
C GLU A 107 -6.02 22.59 -5.02
N ARG A 108 -5.16 23.52 -4.57
CA ARG A 108 -5.26 24.95 -4.97
C ARG A 108 -5.11 25.15 -6.48
N GLN A 109 -4.32 24.31 -7.15
CA GLN A 109 -4.18 24.28 -8.60
C GLN A 109 -5.36 23.56 -9.29
N LYS A 110 -6.27 22.95 -8.53
CA LYS A 110 -7.43 22.16 -8.97
C LYS A 110 -7.06 20.89 -9.73
N THR A 111 -5.83 20.42 -9.62
CA THR A 111 -5.32 19.19 -10.25
C THR A 111 -5.90 17.94 -9.59
N VAL A 112 -6.11 18.01 -8.27
CA VAL A 112 -6.68 16.96 -7.43
C VAL A 112 -7.72 17.58 -6.49
N ASP A 113 -8.58 16.77 -5.90
CA ASP A 113 -9.55 17.21 -4.87
C ASP A 113 -9.73 16.22 -3.71
N THR A 114 -9.12 15.05 -3.78
CA THR A 114 -9.14 14.08 -2.68
C THR A 114 -7.78 13.41 -2.55
N ASN A 115 -7.36 13.15 -1.32
CA ASN A 115 -6.20 12.32 -1.01
C ASN A 115 -6.64 11.06 -0.26
N TYR A 116 -5.86 10.02 -0.46
CA TYR A 116 -6.03 8.72 0.14
C TYR A 116 -4.69 8.30 0.72
N ILE A 117 -4.73 7.49 1.78
CA ILE A 117 -3.59 6.68 2.18
C ILE A 117 -3.78 5.32 1.52
N LEU A 118 -2.74 4.86 0.83
CA LEU A 118 -2.64 3.50 0.34
C LEU A 118 -1.63 2.76 1.22
N THR A 119 -2.08 1.69 1.85
CA THR A 119 -1.29 0.86 2.77
C THR A 119 -1.09 -0.52 2.17
N ILE A 120 0.16 -0.98 2.15
CA ILE A 120 0.54 -2.32 1.74
C ILE A 120 1.03 -3.05 2.97
N VAL A 121 0.33 -4.12 3.35
CA VAL A 121 0.64 -4.91 4.55
C VAL A 121 1.09 -6.29 4.13
N VAL A 122 2.32 -6.66 4.45
CA VAL A 122 2.98 -7.91 4.04
C VAL A 122 3.23 -8.77 5.26
N CYS A 123 2.79 -10.03 5.24
CA CYS A 123 3.11 -10.98 6.30
C CYS A 123 4.62 -11.22 6.35
N ALA A 124 5.25 -10.93 7.50
CA ALA A 124 6.70 -11.10 7.65
C ALA A 124 7.14 -12.56 7.46
N HIS A 125 6.25 -13.54 7.64
CA HIS A 125 6.53 -14.97 7.55
C HIS A 125 6.36 -15.56 6.16
N CYS A 126 5.22 -15.40 5.49
CA CYS A 126 4.96 -16.03 4.19
C CYS A 126 5.02 -15.07 2.99
N GLY A 127 5.08 -13.76 3.23
CA GLY A 127 5.11 -12.73 2.18
C GLY A 127 3.77 -12.46 1.49
N ASP A 128 2.70 -13.12 1.93
CA ASP A 128 1.36 -12.78 1.47
C ASP A 128 0.99 -11.38 1.94
N PHE A 129 0.22 -10.65 1.14
CA PHE A 129 -0.01 -9.24 1.40
C PHE A 129 -1.41 -8.78 1.03
N THR A 130 -1.80 -7.65 1.59
CA THR A 130 -3.01 -6.91 1.24
C THR A 130 -2.64 -5.50 0.81
N ILE A 131 -3.51 -4.93 -0.02
CA ILE A 131 -3.50 -3.52 -0.39
C ILE A 131 -4.80 -2.92 0.12
N GLU A 132 -4.70 -1.81 0.83
CA GLU A 132 -5.86 -1.09 1.37
C GLU A 132 -5.75 0.39 1.00
N ILE A 133 -6.86 0.96 0.54
CA ILE A 133 -6.99 2.37 0.19
C ILE A 133 -8.06 2.97 1.09
N GLU A 134 -7.69 3.95 1.88
CA GLU A 134 -8.62 4.71 2.72
C GLU A 134 -8.53 6.19 2.38
N LYS A 135 -9.68 6.85 2.28
CA LYS A 135 -9.72 8.29 2.13
C LYS A 135 -9.09 8.95 3.35
N PHE A 136 -8.15 9.86 3.10
CA PHE A 136 -7.50 10.58 4.17
C PHE A 136 -8.31 11.83 4.53
N GLU A 137 -8.89 11.86 5.72
CA GLU A 137 -9.57 13.04 6.25
C GLU A 137 -8.69 13.71 7.33
N LEU A 138 -8.42 15.01 7.17
CA LEU A 138 -7.66 15.85 8.12
C LEU A 138 -8.57 16.51 9.15
#